data_AF-A0A563EMS1-F1
#
_entry.id   AF-A0A563EMS1-F1
#
_cell.length_a   1.000
_cell.length_b   1.000
_cell.length_c   1.000
_cell.angle_alpha   90.00
_cell.angle_beta   90.00
_cell.angle_gamma   90.00
#
_symmetry.space_group_name_H-M   'P 1'
#
loop_
_entity.id
_entity.type
_entity.pdbx_description
1 polymer ?
#
loop_
_entity_poly.entity_id
_entity_poly.type
_entity_poly.pdbx_seq_one_letter_code
_entity_poly.pdbx_strand_id
1 'polypeptide(L)'
;MFKLSAVLVALAMMSPVPALAASDDQADVSIEVTAPRNILATDGWTRVAATVRNTGELPASDVRFTYTIPQELLPSGTETSSEWDCQHGWRTVTCTHDGDLAPGATAYPFYFTASAQGATVGQTITAVADVTTASPEHSAANNHGSRDIQFVGKGNVRGRLWHDLNANGAREEGEPPVDSVGLSVLAVDDEDQYGYANHHGGTFDHRVPAKRFYGRVTLASWSGWAFTTPNAGDDTTDSDFVQVSDNHGYLEGRTDVFTVEPDGSVTIDVGLVTRS
;
A
#
# COMPACT_ATOMS: atom_id res chain seq x y z
N MET A 1 -74.79 26.38 65.57
CA MET A 1 -73.42 25.86 65.78
C MET A 1 -73.24 24.62 64.94
N PHE A 2 -72.52 24.68 63.83
CA PHE A 2 -71.75 23.56 63.25
C PHE A 2 -70.79 24.17 62.21
N LYS A 3 -69.49 24.18 62.52
CA LYS A 3 -68.41 24.62 61.63
C LYS A 3 -68.07 23.46 60.69
N LEU A 4 -68.16 23.65 59.38
CA LEU A 4 -67.53 22.75 58.40
C LEU A 4 -66.09 23.24 58.17
N SER A 5 -65.10 22.45 58.61
CA SER A 5 -63.70 22.64 58.25
C SER A 5 -63.42 21.95 56.92
N ALA A 6 -62.95 22.72 55.93
CA ALA A 6 -62.46 22.19 54.67
C ALA A 6 -61.09 21.53 54.88
N VAL A 7 -60.98 20.24 54.56
CA VAL A 7 -59.69 19.52 54.47
C VAL A 7 -59.19 19.68 53.04
N LEU A 8 -58.13 20.47 52.87
CA LEU A 8 -57.43 20.63 51.59
C LEU A 8 -56.48 19.44 51.43
N VAL A 9 -56.81 18.48 50.57
CA VAL A 9 -55.88 17.42 50.17
C VAL A 9 -54.98 18.00 49.09
N ALA A 10 -53.73 18.32 49.46
CA ALA A 10 -52.70 18.69 48.50
C ALA A 10 -52.24 17.42 47.76
N LEU A 11 -52.70 17.22 46.53
CA LEU A 11 -52.10 16.26 45.61
C LEU A 11 -50.70 16.78 45.24
N ALA A 12 -49.66 16.13 45.74
CA ALA A 12 -48.31 16.35 45.23
C ALA A 12 -48.26 15.83 43.79
N MET A 13 -48.20 16.75 42.82
CA MET A 13 -47.89 16.38 41.44
C MET A 13 -46.42 15.97 41.37
N MET A 14 -46.16 14.66 41.33
CA MET A 14 -44.84 14.16 40.94
C MET A 14 -44.65 14.50 39.45
N SER A 15 -43.79 15.48 39.16
CA SER A 15 -43.35 15.74 37.80
C SER A 15 -42.76 14.44 37.22
N PRO A 16 -43.11 14.03 35.99
CA PRO A 16 -42.42 12.92 35.35
C PRO A 16 -40.95 13.32 35.21
N VAL A 17 -40.07 12.53 35.81
CA VAL A 17 -38.63 12.60 35.51
C VAL A 17 -38.53 12.42 33.99
N PRO A 18 -37.89 13.33 33.23
CA PRO A 18 -37.65 13.05 31.83
C PRO A 18 -36.91 11.72 31.77
N ALA A 19 -37.46 10.75 31.04
CA ALA A 19 -36.71 9.56 30.70
C ALA A 19 -35.40 10.06 30.08
N LEU A 20 -34.26 9.80 30.73
CA LEU A 20 -32.99 9.97 30.04
C LEU A 20 -33.15 9.20 28.73
N ALA A 21 -32.98 9.88 27.60
CA ALA A 21 -32.79 9.17 26.34
C ALA A 21 -31.72 8.11 26.61
N ALA A 22 -32.03 6.85 26.30
CA ALA A 22 -31.00 5.81 26.34
C ALA A 22 -29.83 6.33 25.49
N SER A 23 -28.62 6.32 26.06
CA SER A 23 -27.41 6.62 25.32
C SER A 23 -27.39 5.72 24.08
N ASP A 24 -27.23 6.30 22.88
CA ASP A 24 -27.13 5.54 21.62
C ASP A 24 -25.71 4.98 21.41
N ASP A 25 -24.88 5.06 22.45
CA ASP A 25 -23.56 4.47 22.53
C ASP A 25 -23.69 2.97 22.21
N GLN A 26 -23.11 2.57 21.08
CA GLN A 26 -23.06 1.20 20.61
C GLN A 26 -21.62 0.89 20.18
N ALA A 27 -21.30 -0.39 20.04
CA ALA A 27 -20.09 -0.77 19.31
C ALA A 27 -20.30 -0.42 17.82
N ASP A 28 -19.22 -0.32 17.06
CA ASP A 28 -19.30 -0.15 15.61
C ASP A 28 -18.01 -0.70 15.04
N VAL A 29 -17.98 -1.99 14.71
CA VAL A 29 -16.76 -2.54 14.10
C VAL A 29 -16.68 -2.13 12.64
N SER A 30 -15.48 -2.15 12.10
CA SER A 30 -15.24 -1.87 10.69
C SER A 30 -14.03 -2.66 10.24
N ILE A 31 -13.97 -2.96 8.95
CA ILE A 31 -12.83 -3.66 8.37
C ILE A 31 -12.34 -2.98 7.10
N GLU A 32 -11.04 -2.71 7.07
CA GLU A 32 -10.34 -2.18 5.91
C GLU A 32 -9.50 -3.28 5.26
N VAL A 33 -9.60 -3.41 3.93
CA VAL A 33 -8.72 -4.27 3.13
C VAL A 33 -7.78 -3.42 2.29
N THR A 34 -6.49 -3.63 2.44
CA THR A 34 -5.45 -2.93 1.68
C THR A 34 -4.55 -3.91 0.96
N ALA A 35 -4.04 -3.51 -0.20
CA ALA A 35 -3.04 -4.27 -0.96
C ALA A 35 -2.06 -3.25 -1.54
N PRO A 36 -0.93 -2.96 -0.87
CA PRO A 36 0.02 -1.97 -1.36
C PRO A 36 0.63 -2.33 -2.72
N ARG A 37 0.61 -3.61 -3.10
CA ARG A 37 0.91 -4.12 -4.44
C ARG A 37 -0.37 -4.66 -5.07
N ASN A 38 -1.06 -3.87 -5.89
CA ASN A 38 -2.36 -4.24 -6.45
C ASN A 38 -2.42 -4.25 -7.98
N ILE A 39 -1.31 -3.96 -8.67
CA ILE A 39 -1.19 -4.16 -10.13
C ILE A 39 -0.08 -5.17 -10.37
N LEU A 40 -0.46 -6.42 -10.61
CA LEU A 40 0.45 -7.56 -10.64
C LEU A 40 0.64 -8.08 -12.05
N ALA A 41 1.82 -8.64 -12.34
CA ALA A 41 1.92 -9.60 -13.44
C ALA A 41 1.24 -10.93 -13.05
N THR A 42 0.94 -11.78 -14.04
CA THR A 42 0.27 -13.08 -13.81
C THR A 42 1.11 -14.10 -13.03
N ASP A 43 2.39 -13.80 -12.78
CA ASP A 43 3.34 -14.53 -11.94
C ASP A 43 3.88 -13.66 -10.78
N GLY A 44 3.23 -12.51 -10.53
CA GLY A 44 3.58 -11.57 -9.48
C GLY A 44 3.14 -12.03 -8.09
N TRP A 45 3.36 -11.20 -7.08
CA TRP A 45 2.91 -11.46 -5.71
C TRP A 45 2.38 -10.20 -5.06
N THR A 46 1.54 -10.37 -4.05
CA THR A 46 0.98 -9.28 -3.25
C THR A 46 0.93 -9.65 -1.78
N ARG A 47 0.89 -8.63 -0.92
CA ARG A 47 0.57 -8.72 0.49
C ARG A 47 -0.70 -7.91 0.72
N VAL A 48 -1.78 -8.61 1.09
CA VAL A 48 -3.07 -8.02 1.43
C VAL A 48 -3.16 -7.92 2.95
N ALA A 49 -3.67 -6.82 3.48
CA ALA A 49 -3.93 -6.65 4.90
C ALA A 49 -5.43 -6.48 5.15
N ALA A 50 -5.93 -7.14 6.20
CA ALA A 50 -7.25 -6.89 6.78
C ALA A 50 -7.06 -6.24 8.15
N THR A 51 -7.61 -5.05 8.34
CA THR A 51 -7.47 -4.27 9.58
C THR A 51 -8.85 -4.01 10.17
N VAL A 52 -9.11 -4.55 11.36
CA VAL A 52 -10.36 -4.34 12.09
C VAL A 52 -10.21 -3.20 13.08
N ARG A 53 -11.22 -2.34 13.16
CA ARG A 53 -11.31 -1.25 14.13
C ARG A 53 -12.68 -1.25 14.80
N ASN A 54 -12.74 -0.86 16.06
CA ASN A 54 -14.00 -0.46 16.69
C ASN A 54 -14.09 1.07 16.65
N THR A 55 -14.93 1.59 15.76
CA THR A 55 -15.21 3.01 15.59
C THR A 55 -16.35 3.52 16.47
N GLY A 56 -16.98 2.63 17.24
CA GLY A 56 -18.07 2.94 18.15
C GLY A 56 -17.58 3.42 19.52
N GLU A 57 -18.54 3.60 20.42
CA GLU A 57 -18.35 4.18 21.76
C GLU A 57 -18.33 3.13 22.86
N LEU A 58 -18.81 1.90 22.58
CA LEU A 58 -18.77 0.75 23.49
C LEU A 58 -17.84 -0.37 23.01
N PRO A 59 -17.28 -1.18 23.93
CA PRO A 59 -16.49 -2.35 23.57
C PRO A 59 -17.27 -3.34 22.69
N ALA A 60 -16.57 -3.92 21.70
CA ALA A 60 -17.11 -4.94 20.80
C ALA A 60 -16.64 -6.33 21.25
N SER A 61 -17.57 -7.24 21.52
CA SER A 61 -17.30 -8.61 21.97
C SER A 61 -17.44 -9.63 20.82
N ASP A 62 -16.77 -10.79 20.93
CA ASP A 62 -16.71 -11.83 19.88
C ASP A 62 -16.46 -11.24 18.48
N VAL A 63 -15.48 -10.33 18.38
CA VAL A 63 -15.11 -9.74 17.10
C VAL A 63 -14.47 -10.81 16.24
N ARG A 64 -15.10 -11.14 15.12
CA ARG A 64 -14.65 -12.16 14.18
C ARG A 64 -14.65 -11.61 12.78
N PHE A 65 -13.51 -11.71 12.10
CA PHE A 65 -13.45 -11.45 10.66
C PHE A 65 -13.20 -12.72 9.86
N THR A 66 -13.73 -12.74 8.64
CA THR A 66 -13.49 -13.78 7.65
C THR A 66 -12.90 -13.15 6.40
N TYR A 67 -11.72 -13.60 6.01
CA TYR A 67 -11.06 -13.23 4.76
C TYR A 67 -11.27 -14.33 3.71
N THR A 68 -11.81 -13.95 2.55
CA THR A 68 -11.99 -14.87 1.41
C THR A 68 -10.86 -14.69 0.40
N ILE A 69 -10.12 -15.77 0.17
CA ILE A 69 -8.97 -15.76 -0.74
C ILE A 69 -9.50 -15.95 -2.18
N PRO A 70 -9.21 -15.05 -3.14
CA PRO A 70 -9.60 -15.19 -4.57
C PRO A 70 -8.78 -16.25 -5.30
N GLN A 71 -9.40 -17.15 -6.08
CA GLN A 71 -8.81 -18.42 -6.59
C GLN A 71 -7.46 -18.25 -7.29
N GLU A 72 -7.25 -17.10 -7.91
CA GLU A 72 -6.04 -16.71 -8.64
C GLU A 72 -4.85 -16.35 -7.73
N LEU A 73 -5.07 -16.27 -6.42
CA LEU A 73 -4.02 -16.07 -5.42
C LEU A 73 -3.75 -17.39 -4.70
N LEU A 74 -2.50 -17.85 -4.80
CA LEU A 74 -1.97 -18.97 -4.03
C LEU A 74 -1.30 -18.45 -2.75
N PRO A 75 -1.83 -18.78 -1.55
CA PRO A 75 -1.24 -18.40 -0.28
C PRO A 75 0.21 -18.88 -0.13
N SER A 76 1.11 -17.99 0.31
CA SER A 76 2.48 -18.35 0.68
C SER A 76 2.77 -18.14 2.16
N GLY A 77 1.98 -17.31 2.85
CA GLY A 77 2.11 -17.11 4.29
C GLY A 77 1.10 -16.11 4.85
N THR A 78 0.90 -16.18 6.16
CA THR A 78 0.07 -15.24 6.92
C THR A 78 0.87 -14.70 8.10
N GLU A 79 0.59 -13.46 8.52
CA GLU A 79 1.25 -12.81 9.66
C GLU A 79 0.20 -12.04 10.47
N THR A 80 0.23 -12.19 11.79
CA THR A 80 -0.65 -11.50 12.73
C THR A 80 -0.02 -11.49 14.12
N SER A 81 -0.69 -10.88 15.11
CA SER A 81 -0.31 -10.91 16.52
C SER A 81 -1.07 -11.99 17.30
N SER A 82 -0.76 -12.13 18.59
CA SER A 82 -1.51 -12.98 19.51
C SER A 82 -2.90 -12.45 19.87
N GLU A 83 -3.28 -11.25 19.42
CA GLU A 83 -4.64 -10.70 19.61
C GLU A 83 -5.68 -11.46 18.77
N TRP A 84 -5.24 -12.33 17.85
CA TRP A 84 -6.10 -13.08 16.95
C TRP A 84 -5.89 -14.58 17.08
N ASP A 85 -6.97 -15.32 17.31
CA ASP A 85 -7.02 -16.77 17.11
C ASP A 85 -7.60 -17.08 15.70
N CYS A 86 -6.74 -17.55 14.80
CA CYS A 86 -7.05 -17.72 13.38
C CYS A 86 -7.14 -19.20 12.97
N GLN A 87 -8.30 -19.56 12.40
CA GLN A 87 -8.55 -20.84 11.77
C GLN A 87 -8.43 -20.74 10.26
N HIS A 88 -7.59 -21.59 9.66
CA HIS A 88 -7.35 -21.62 8.23
C HIS A 88 -8.18 -22.72 7.57
N GLY A 89 -9.15 -22.32 6.74
CA GLY A 89 -9.92 -23.21 5.89
C GLY A 89 -9.34 -23.31 4.48
N TRP A 90 -9.99 -24.11 3.63
CA TRP A 90 -9.71 -24.09 2.19
C TRP A 90 -10.28 -22.78 1.61
N ARG A 91 -9.40 -21.86 1.19
CA ARG A 91 -9.73 -20.56 0.57
C ARG A 91 -10.34 -19.51 1.52
N THR A 92 -10.42 -19.79 2.81
CA THR A 92 -10.96 -18.86 3.81
C THR A 92 -10.07 -18.84 5.04
N VAL A 93 -9.94 -17.68 5.66
CA VAL A 93 -9.31 -17.54 6.98
C VAL A 93 -10.29 -16.84 7.87
N THR A 94 -10.56 -17.42 9.04
CA THR A 94 -11.45 -16.81 10.04
C THR A 94 -10.66 -16.57 11.30
N CYS A 95 -10.62 -15.32 11.76
CA CYS A 95 -9.90 -14.93 12.96
C CYS A 95 -10.88 -14.35 13.98
N THR A 96 -10.76 -14.79 15.23
CA THR A 96 -11.52 -14.26 16.37
C THR A 96 -10.57 -13.47 17.26
N HIS A 97 -10.97 -12.26 17.64
CA HIS A 97 -10.18 -11.40 18.52
C HIS A 97 -10.16 -11.98 19.94
N ASP A 98 -9.01 -11.97 20.60
CA ASP A 98 -8.86 -12.40 22.00
C ASP A 98 -9.36 -11.28 22.93
N GLY A 99 -10.57 -11.45 23.45
CA GLY A 99 -11.25 -10.47 24.29
C GLY A 99 -11.96 -9.36 23.50
N ASP A 100 -12.49 -8.39 24.24
CA ASP A 100 -13.27 -7.29 23.66
C ASP A 100 -12.35 -6.25 22.98
N LEU A 101 -12.75 -5.79 21.79
CA LEU A 101 -12.09 -4.68 21.11
C LEU A 101 -12.61 -3.36 21.67
N ALA A 102 -11.75 -2.62 22.37
CA ALA A 102 -12.12 -1.37 23.04
C ALA A 102 -12.58 -0.27 22.05
N PRO A 103 -13.40 0.69 22.50
CA PRO A 103 -13.79 1.86 21.69
C PRO A 103 -12.58 2.60 21.12
N GLY A 104 -12.63 2.95 19.83
CA GLY A 104 -11.54 3.62 19.12
C GLY A 104 -10.30 2.76 18.88
N ALA A 105 -10.27 1.50 19.34
CA ALA A 105 -9.12 0.63 19.17
C ALA A 105 -9.02 0.09 17.73
N THR A 106 -7.79 -0.13 17.31
CA THR A 106 -7.45 -0.79 16.06
C THR A 106 -6.65 -2.03 16.41
N ALA A 107 -7.18 -3.20 16.05
CA ALA A 107 -6.49 -4.46 16.27
C ALA A 107 -5.27 -4.57 15.36
N TYR A 108 -4.30 -5.41 15.74
CA TYR A 108 -3.15 -5.67 14.87
C TYR A 108 -3.61 -6.20 13.50
N PRO A 109 -3.09 -5.68 12.37
CA PRO A 109 -3.52 -6.11 11.04
C PRO A 109 -3.18 -7.58 10.78
N PHE A 110 -4.11 -8.31 10.18
CA PHE A 110 -3.83 -9.62 9.61
C PHE A 110 -3.29 -9.44 8.19
N TYR A 111 -2.11 -9.99 7.93
CA TYR A 111 -1.50 -9.97 6.60
C TYR A 111 -1.57 -11.33 5.93
N PHE A 112 -1.87 -11.30 4.64
CA PHE A 112 -1.92 -12.44 3.75
C PHE A 112 -0.97 -12.18 2.57
N THR A 113 0.08 -12.99 2.45
CA THR A 113 0.99 -12.93 1.31
C THR A 113 0.66 -14.06 0.35
N ALA A 114 0.53 -13.73 -0.94
CA ALA A 114 0.24 -14.70 -1.98
C ALA A 114 0.88 -14.36 -3.33
N SER A 115 1.14 -15.40 -4.10
CA SER A 115 1.55 -15.29 -5.50
C SER A 115 0.34 -15.48 -6.42
N ALA A 116 0.37 -14.77 -7.54
CA ALA A 116 -0.57 -14.97 -8.63
C ALA A 116 -0.36 -16.34 -9.28
N GLN A 117 -1.43 -17.10 -9.45
CA GLN A 117 -1.43 -18.36 -10.19
C GLN A 117 -2.75 -18.54 -10.93
N GLY A 118 -2.70 -18.76 -12.24
CA GLY A 118 -3.90 -18.96 -13.05
C GLY A 118 -4.67 -17.68 -13.40
N ALA A 119 -4.17 -16.51 -12.99
CA ALA A 119 -4.67 -15.23 -13.44
C ALA A 119 -4.38 -15.00 -14.93
N THR A 120 -5.24 -14.22 -15.60
CA THR A 120 -5.07 -13.82 -16.99
C THR A 120 -4.82 -12.32 -17.12
N VAL A 121 -4.07 -11.90 -18.14
CA VAL A 121 -3.83 -10.47 -18.40
C VAL A 121 -5.15 -9.77 -18.70
N GLY A 122 -5.38 -8.63 -18.04
CA GLY A 122 -6.64 -7.86 -18.12
C GLY A 122 -7.68 -8.27 -17.08
N GLN A 123 -7.46 -9.36 -16.34
CA GLN A 123 -8.34 -9.78 -15.25
C GLN A 123 -8.20 -8.83 -14.05
N THR A 124 -9.31 -8.59 -13.36
CA THR A 124 -9.32 -7.98 -12.02
C THR A 124 -10.01 -8.95 -11.07
N ILE A 125 -9.40 -9.18 -9.91
CA ILE A 125 -9.97 -9.93 -8.80
C ILE A 125 -10.18 -8.99 -7.62
N THR A 126 -11.05 -9.37 -6.69
CA THR A 126 -11.31 -8.58 -5.49
C THR A 126 -10.99 -9.41 -4.26
N ALA A 127 -10.04 -8.95 -3.46
CA ALA A 127 -9.80 -9.46 -2.11
C ALA A 127 -10.89 -8.92 -1.18
N VAL A 128 -11.52 -9.78 -0.39
CA VAL A 128 -12.68 -9.42 0.44
C VAL A 128 -12.49 -9.91 1.87
N ALA A 129 -12.84 -9.06 2.83
CA ALA A 129 -12.95 -9.41 4.23
C ALA A 129 -14.25 -8.86 4.82
N ASP A 130 -14.92 -9.66 5.63
CA ASP A 130 -16.11 -9.28 6.38
C ASP A 130 -15.82 -9.39 7.87
N VAL A 131 -16.32 -8.47 8.69
CA VAL A 131 -16.20 -8.51 10.15
C VAL A 131 -17.58 -8.57 10.81
N THR A 132 -17.64 -9.22 11.97
CA THR A 132 -18.84 -9.36 12.78
C THR A 132 -18.49 -9.20 14.26
N THR A 133 -19.47 -8.85 15.08
CA THR A 133 -19.39 -8.81 16.54
C THR A 133 -20.70 -9.32 17.13
N ALA A 134 -20.68 -9.78 18.38
CA ALA A 134 -21.89 -10.10 19.14
C ALA A 134 -22.52 -8.87 19.81
N SER A 135 -21.79 -7.75 19.90
CA SER A 135 -22.29 -6.49 20.45
C SER A 135 -23.28 -5.85 19.47
N PRO A 136 -24.34 -5.17 19.95
CA PRO A 136 -25.16 -4.31 19.11
C PRO A 136 -24.30 -3.24 18.42
N GLU A 137 -24.53 -3.07 17.12
CA GLU A 137 -23.75 -2.16 16.30
C GLU A 137 -24.55 -0.93 15.89
N HIS A 138 -23.92 0.24 15.98
CA HIS A 138 -24.46 1.49 15.44
C HIS A 138 -24.71 1.39 13.92
N SER A 139 -23.82 0.71 13.20
CA SER A 139 -23.92 0.46 11.77
C SER A 139 -23.21 -0.84 11.40
N ALA A 140 -23.76 -1.58 10.43
CA ALA A 140 -23.08 -2.72 9.80
C ALA A 140 -22.56 -2.39 8.38
N ALA A 141 -22.69 -1.14 7.93
CA ALA A 141 -22.36 -0.75 6.56
C ALA A 141 -20.84 -0.75 6.26
N ASN A 142 -20.02 -0.68 7.29
CA ASN A 142 -18.56 -0.68 7.32
C ASN A 142 -17.97 -2.05 7.70
N ASN A 143 -18.81 -3.07 7.83
CA ASN A 143 -18.40 -4.44 8.15
C ASN A 143 -17.94 -5.27 6.95
N HIS A 144 -17.76 -4.60 5.81
CA HIS A 144 -17.29 -5.20 4.57
C HIS A 144 -16.16 -4.35 3.99
N GLY A 145 -15.00 -4.99 3.79
CA GLY A 145 -13.82 -4.39 3.19
C GLY A 145 -13.42 -5.15 1.94
N SER A 146 -13.05 -4.41 0.89
CA SER A 146 -12.64 -5.00 -0.38
C SER A 146 -11.49 -4.24 -1.03
N ARG A 147 -10.63 -4.96 -1.75
CA ARG A 147 -9.57 -4.34 -2.57
C ARG A 147 -9.40 -5.07 -3.88
N ASP A 148 -9.46 -4.31 -4.98
CA ASP A 148 -9.21 -4.84 -6.31
C ASP A 148 -7.71 -5.02 -6.56
N ILE A 149 -7.39 -6.13 -7.23
CA ILE A 149 -6.07 -6.49 -7.71
C ILE A 149 -6.18 -6.75 -9.20
N GLN A 150 -5.48 -5.95 -9.99
CA GLN A 150 -5.46 -6.04 -11.44
C GLN A 150 -4.26 -6.87 -11.92
N PHE A 151 -4.48 -7.70 -12.93
CA PHE A 151 -3.44 -8.47 -13.59
C PHE A 151 -3.09 -7.88 -14.96
N VAL A 152 -1.82 -7.59 -15.17
CA VAL A 152 -1.28 -6.97 -16.40
C VAL A 152 -0.20 -7.85 -17.03
N GLY A 153 0.13 -7.57 -18.29
CA GLY A 153 1.29 -8.17 -18.94
C GLY A 153 2.60 -7.66 -18.32
N LYS A 154 3.74 -8.08 -18.87
CA LYS A 154 5.05 -7.53 -18.51
C LYS A 154 5.67 -6.81 -19.69
N GLY A 155 6.41 -5.75 -19.42
CA GLY A 155 7.36 -5.15 -20.38
C GLY A 155 8.76 -5.08 -19.78
N ASN A 156 9.66 -4.41 -20.48
CA ASN A 156 11.06 -4.24 -20.07
C ASN A 156 11.41 -2.76 -19.85
N VAL A 157 12.16 -2.50 -18.78
CA VAL A 157 12.85 -1.23 -18.56
C VAL A 157 14.34 -1.52 -18.55
N ARG A 158 15.10 -0.81 -19.36
CA ARG A 158 16.54 -1.05 -19.56
C ARG A 158 17.29 0.24 -19.75
N GLY A 159 18.61 0.18 -19.72
CA GLY A 159 19.43 1.32 -20.08
C GLY A 159 20.89 1.17 -19.71
N ARG A 160 21.59 2.29 -19.70
CA ARG A 160 23.03 2.39 -19.48
C ARG A 160 23.39 3.52 -18.53
N LEU A 161 24.45 3.30 -17.78
CA LEU A 161 25.12 4.26 -16.94
C LEU A 161 26.53 4.46 -17.48
N TRP A 162 26.93 5.72 -17.69
CA TRP A 162 28.26 6.05 -18.20
C TRP A 162 28.86 7.24 -17.46
N HIS A 163 30.18 7.32 -17.51
CA HIS A 163 30.94 8.47 -17.03
C HIS A 163 31.02 9.45 -18.18
N ASP A 164 30.23 10.50 -18.08
CA ASP A 164 30.28 11.63 -18.99
C ASP A 164 31.58 12.42 -18.71
N LEU A 165 32.56 12.25 -19.60
CA LEU A 165 33.91 12.75 -19.39
C LEU A 165 34.04 14.23 -19.70
N ASN A 166 33.15 14.76 -20.53
CA ASN A 166 33.16 16.16 -20.97
C ASN A 166 32.00 16.99 -20.40
N ALA A 167 31.15 16.37 -19.59
CA ALA A 167 29.99 16.94 -18.90
C ALA A 167 28.94 17.55 -19.85
N ASN A 168 28.77 17.01 -21.06
CA ASN A 168 27.85 17.55 -22.06
C ASN A 168 26.44 16.92 -22.02
N GLY A 169 26.25 15.85 -21.24
CA GLY A 169 24.98 15.18 -21.05
C GLY A 169 24.65 14.08 -22.07
N ALA A 170 25.52 13.85 -23.06
CA ALA A 170 25.32 12.89 -24.13
C ALA A 170 26.37 11.77 -24.04
N ARG A 171 25.93 10.53 -24.27
CA ARG A 171 26.79 9.35 -24.27
C ARG A 171 27.58 9.22 -25.56
N GLU A 172 28.90 9.18 -25.44
CA GLU A 172 29.83 9.24 -26.57
C GLU A 172 30.84 8.08 -26.59
N GLU A 173 31.49 7.90 -27.75
CA GLU A 173 32.56 6.91 -27.86
C GLU A 173 33.76 7.30 -26.99
N GLY A 174 34.26 6.34 -26.20
CA GLY A 174 35.36 6.54 -25.27
C GLY A 174 34.93 6.85 -23.84
N GLU A 175 33.64 7.11 -23.62
CA GLU A 175 33.08 7.27 -22.28
C GLU A 175 32.85 5.91 -21.61
N PRO A 176 33.49 5.64 -20.46
CA PRO A 176 33.43 4.32 -19.84
C PRO A 176 32.09 4.11 -19.12
N PRO A 177 31.64 2.85 -18.98
CA PRO A 177 30.47 2.54 -18.16
C PRO A 177 30.73 2.82 -16.67
N VAL A 178 29.67 3.08 -15.91
CA VAL A 178 29.73 3.19 -14.45
C VAL A 178 28.94 2.07 -13.80
N ASP A 179 29.59 1.34 -12.89
CA ASP A 179 29.03 0.17 -12.21
C ASP A 179 28.66 0.47 -10.75
N SER A 180 27.81 -0.38 -10.17
CA SER A 180 27.47 -0.38 -8.75
C SER A 180 26.79 0.91 -8.25
N VAL A 181 26.02 1.57 -9.12
CA VAL A 181 25.19 2.73 -8.78
C VAL A 181 23.81 2.26 -8.35
N GLY A 182 23.30 2.83 -7.26
CA GLY A 182 22.00 2.48 -6.71
C GLY A 182 20.85 2.93 -7.61
N LEU A 183 20.37 2.05 -8.49
CA LEU A 183 19.27 2.29 -9.43
C LEU A 183 18.06 1.44 -9.08
N SER A 184 16.89 2.08 -9.04
CA SER A 184 15.60 1.43 -8.85
C SER A 184 14.57 1.96 -9.83
N VAL A 185 13.64 1.11 -10.26
CA VAL A 185 12.45 1.46 -11.03
C VAL A 185 11.26 1.32 -10.09
N LEU A 186 10.58 2.43 -9.79
CA LEU A 186 9.51 2.50 -8.80
C LEU A 186 8.17 2.74 -9.49
N ALA A 187 7.17 1.96 -9.10
CA ALA A 187 5.82 2.17 -9.60
C ALA A 187 5.22 3.47 -9.04
N VAL A 188 4.34 4.07 -9.82
CA VAL A 188 3.59 5.28 -9.43
C VAL A 188 2.29 4.92 -8.72
N ASP A 189 1.66 3.83 -9.17
CA ASP A 189 0.28 3.49 -8.83
C ASP A 189 0.17 2.50 -7.65
N ASP A 190 1.30 1.90 -7.25
CA ASP A 190 1.41 0.95 -6.13
C ASP A 190 2.86 0.91 -5.58
N GLU A 191 3.14 0.07 -4.58
CA GLU A 191 4.44 0.02 -3.89
C GLU A 191 5.45 -0.95 -4.55
N ASP A 192 5.33 -1.21 -5.85
CA ASP A 192 6.32 -2.00 -6.57
C ASP A 192 7.65 -1.26 -6.72
N GLN A 193 8.74 -1.97 -6.41
CA GLN A 193 10.10 -1.55 -6.72
C GLN A 193 10.86 -2.70 -7.40
N TYR A 194 11.58 -2.37 -8.46
CA TYR A 194 12.48 -3.26 -9.18
C TYR A 194 13.89 -2.68 -9.19
N GLY A 195 14.90 -3.56 -9.13
CA GLY A 195 16.29 -3.14 -9.10
C GLY A 195 16.74 -2.51 -7.78
N TYR A 196 18.05 -2.50 -7.59
CA TYR A 196 18.73 -1.77 -6.53
C TYR A 196 20.14 -1.34 -6.95
N ALA A 197 20.69 -1.90 -8.03
CA ALA A 197 21.92 -1.46 -8.66
C ALA A 197 21.94 -1.89 -10.13
N ASN A 198 22.80 -1.26 -10.94
CA ASN A 198 23.10 -1.70 -12.29
C ASN A 198 24.09 -2.88 -12.34
N HIS A 199 24.15 -3.58 -13.48
CA HIS A 199 25.07 -4.69 -13.74
C HIS A 199 26.47 -4.21 -14.14
N HIS A 200 27.41 -5.15 -14.19
CA HIS A 200 28.78 -4.92 -14.68
C HIS A 200 28.77 -4.49 -16.16
N GLY A 201 29.45 -3.39 -16.48
CA GLY A 201 29.44 -2.76 -17.80
C GLY A 201 28.35 -1.70 -17.98
N GLY A 202 27.81 -1.15 -16.89
CA GLY A 202 26.95 0.02 -16.91
C GLY A 202 25.50 -0.27 -17.28
N THR A 203 25.11 -1.51 -17.56
CA THR A 203 23.77 -1.81 -18.08
C THR A 203 22.80 -2.25 -16.99
N PHE A 204 21.50 -2.10 -17.23
CA PHE A 204 20.47 -2.77 -16.45
C PHE A 204 19.30 -3.19 -17.34
N ASP A 205 18.61 -4.25 -16.94
CA ASP A 205 17.38 -4.73 -17.58
C ASP A 205 16.46 -5.31 -16.51
N HIS A 206 15.23 -4.79 -16.44
CA HIS A 206 14.20 -5.20 -15.52
C HIS A 206 12.92 -5.51 -16.26
N ARG A 207 12.44 -6.74 -16.11
CA ARG A 207 11.13 -7.15 -16.58
C ARG A 207 10.07 -6.84 -15.52
N VAL A 208 9.20 -5.88 -15.80
CA VAL A 208 8.26 -5.30 -14.83
C VAL A 208 6.80 -5.45 -15.32
N PRO A 209 5.79 -5.46 -14.42
CA PRO A 209 4.39 -5.39 -14.80
C PRO A 209 4.12 -4.15 -15.66
N ALA A 210 3.24 -4.25 -16.65
CA ALA A 210 2.86 -3.14 -17.50
C ALA A 210 2.02 -2.11 -16.73
N LYS A 211 2.64 -0.98 -16.38
CA LYS A 211 2.05 0.15 -15.64
C LYS A 211 3.00 1.36 -15.67
N ARG A 212 2.72 2.39 -14.88
CA ARG A 212 3.53 3.61 -14.80
C ARG A 212 4.64 3.49 -13.76
N PHE A 213 5.82 3.96 -14.13
CA PHE A 213 7.02 3.96 -13.29
C PHE A 213 7.79 5.28 -13.41
N TYR A 214 8.72 5.47 -12.49
CA TYR A 214 9.84 6.40 -12.64
C TYR A 214 11.14 5.69 -12.20
N GLY A 215 12.27 6.08 -12.79
CA GLY A 215 13.59 5.67 -12.34
C GLY A 215 14.02 6.52 -11.15
N ARG A 216 14.70 5.92 -10.17
CA ARG A 216 15.40 6.61 -9.07
C ARG A 216 16.84 6.13 -9.01
N VAL A 217 17.76 7.09 -9.00
CA VAL A 217 19.18 6.85 -8.71
C VAL A 217 19.56 7.55 -7.42
N THR A 218 20.21 6.83 -6.52
CA THR A 218 20.79 7.39 -5.30
C THR A 218 22.31 7.30 -5.37
N LEU A 219 22.97 8.46 -5.35
CA LEU A 219 24.42 8.57 -5.27
C LEU A 219 24.82 8.93 -3.85
N ALA A 220 25.73 8.18 -3.25
CA ALA A 220 26.28 8.57 -1.95
C ALA A 220 27.00 9.92 -2.08
N SER A 221 26.78 10.85 -1.15
CA SER A 221 27.35 12.21 -1.26
C SER A 221 28.89 12.22 -1.30
N TRP A 222 29.53 11.20 -0.72
CA TRP A 222 30.98 10.98 -0.71
C TRP A 222 31.51 10.13 -1.88
N SER A 223 30.67 9.70 -2.80
CA SER A 223 31.07 8.83 -3.93
C SER A 223 31.95 9.54 -4.97
N GLY A 224 32.00 10.87 -4.94
CA GLY A 224 32.64 11.68 -5.98
C GLY A 224 31.84 11.76 -7.28
N TRP A 225 30.63 11.21 -7.34
CA TRP A 225 29.74 11.32 -8.50
C TRP A 225 28.71 12.44 -8.35
N ALA A 226 28.35 13.05 -9.48
CA ALA A 226 27.17 13.90 -9.65
C ALA A 226 26.45 13.52 -10.96
N PHE A 227 25.18 13.90 -11.08
CA PHE A 227 24.44 13.76 -12.33
C PHE A 227 25.00 14.72 -13.39
N THR A 228 25.04 14.28 -14.65
CA THR A 228 25.33 15.17 -15.78
C THR A 228 24.11 16.05 -16.13
N THR A 229 24.22 16.85 -17.19
CA THR A 229 23.11 17.61 -17.77
C THR A 229 22.04 16.66 -18.31
N PRO A 230 20.81 16.69 -17.79
CA PRO A 230 19.74 15.81 -18.26
C PRO A 230 19.17 16.27 -19.60
N ASN A 231 18.59 15.32 -20.34
CA ASN A 231 17.83 15.54 -21.58
C ASN A 231 18.62 16.32 -22.66
N ALA A 232 19.91 16.05 -22.77
CA ALA A 232 20.84 16.76 -23.64
C ALA A 232 20.95 16.10 -25.02
N GLY A 233 20.17 16.59 -25.98
CA GLY A 233 20.31 16.20 -27.38
C GLY A 233 19.37 15.06 -27.79
N ASP A 234 19.94 13.91 -28.19
CA ASP A 234 19.20 12.77 -28.72
C ASP A 234 18.81 11.81 -27.58
N ASP A 235 17.51 11.53 -27.48
CA ASP A 235 16.83 10.65 -26.49
C ASP A 235 17.40 9.23 -26.40
N THR A 236 18.15 8.78 -27.42
CA THR A 236 18.81 7.46 -27.40
C THR A 236 20.17 7.47 -26.70
N THR A 237 20.69 8.64 -26.37
CA THR A 237 22.05 8.85 -25.86
C THR A 237 22.15 9.85 -24.73
N ASP A 238 21.12 10.62 -24.44
CA ASP A 238 21.13 11.57 -23.34
C ASP A 238 20.89 10.89 -21.99
N SER A 239 20.94 11.68 -20.92
CA SER A 239 20.59 11.20 -19.58
C SER A 239 19.19 11.62 -19.19
N ASP A 240 18.36 10.68 -18.77
CA ASP A 240 16.98 10.93 -18.36
C ASP A 240 16.82 11.45 -16.92
N PHE A 241 17.91 11.47 -16.12
CA PHE A 241 17.81 11.65 -14.68
C PHE A 241 18.07 13.09 -14.26
N VAL A 242 17.03 13.74 -13.74
CA VAL A 242 17.11 15.08 -13.13
C VAL A 242 17.36 14.93 -11.63
N GLN A 243 18.35 15.64 -11.08
CA GLN A 243 18.55 15.70 -9.64
C GLN A 243 17.38 16.41 -8.95
N VAL A 244 16.70 15.71 -8.03
CA VAL A 244 15.51 16.22 -7.31
C VAL A 244 15.78 16.52 -5.84
N SER A 245 16.87 16.00 -5.26
CA SER A 245 17.27 16.39 -3.91
C SER A 245 18.78 16.29 -3.68
N ASP A 246 19.24 17.08 -2.71
CA ASP A 246 20.55 16.99 -2.09
C ASP A 246 20.32 16.97 -0.57
N ASN A 247 20.43 15.78 0.02
CA ASN A 247 20.46 15.64 1.47
C ASN A 247 21.88 15.23 1.87
N HIS A 248 22.31 15.60 3.08
CA HIS A 248 23.69 15.42 3.58
C HIS A 248 24.30 14.01 3.34
N GLY A 249 23.48 12.95 3.18
CA GLY A 249 23.94 11.59 2.87
C GLY A 249 23.88 11.16 1.39
N TYR A 250 22.98 11.72 0.57
CA TYR A 250 22.71 11.22 -0.79
C TYR A 250 22.24 12.33 -1.74
N LEU A 251 22.65 12.21 -3.01
CA LEU A 251 21.99 12.88 -4.13
C LEU A 251 20.96 11.93 -4.71
N GLU A 252 19.77 12.45 -4.96
CA GLU A 252 18.71 11.68 -5.61
C GLU A 252 18.40 12.28 -6.98
N GLY A 253 18.47 11.43 -8.00
CA GLY A 253 18.01 11.73 -9.36
C GLY A 253 16.79 10.90 -9.71
N ARG A 254 15.88 11.48 -10.49
CA ARG A 254 14.69 10.80 -11.00
C ARG A 254 14.47 11.08 -12.48
N THR A 255 13.89 10.13 -13.17
CA THR A 255 13.30 10.35 -14.50
C THR A 255 11.94 11.01 -14.36
N ASP A 256 11.40 11.50 -15.48
CA ASP A 256 9.96 11.70 -15.61
C ASP A 256 9.21 10.36 -15.49
N VAL A 257 7.90 10.43 -15.25
CA VAL A 257 7.05 9.24 -15.23
C VAL A 257 6.88 8.71 -16.65
N PHE A 258 7.16 7.42 -16.84
CA PHE A 258 6.96 6.70 -18.10
C PHE A 258 6.00 5.53 -17.91
N THR A 259 5.41 5.07 -19.02
CA THR A 259 4.50 3.92 -19.05
C THR A 259 5.18 2.74 -19.71
N VAL A 260 5.13 1.58 -19.06
CA VAL A 260 5.58 0.32 -19.63
C VAL A 260 4.36 -0.42 -20.17
N GLU A 261 4.33 -0.68 -21.47
CA GLU A 261 3.28 -1.47 -22.13
C GLU A 261 3.60 -2.98 -22.08
N PRO A 262 2.58 -3.87 -22.18
CA PRO A 262 2.80 -5.30 -22.33
C PRO A 262 3.70 -5.61 -23.54
N ASP A 263 4.74 -6.40 -23.31
CA ASP A 263 5.80 -6.74 -24.27
C ASP A 263 6.54 -5.53 -24.89
N GLY A 264 6.31 -4.34 -24.35
CA GLY A 264 7.02 -3.11 -24.71
C GLY A 264 8.37 -2.98 -24.02
N SER A 265 9.16 -2.00 -24.47
CA SER A 265 10.45 -1.67 -23.85
C SER A 265 10.56 -0.15 -23.70
N VAL A 266 11.01 0.27 -22.52
CA VAL A 266 11.43 1.66 -22.23
C VAL A 266 12.94 1.66 -21.98
N THR A 267 13.63 2.63 -22.56
CA THR A 267 15.06 2.90 -22.29
C THR A 267 15.14 4.10 -21.36
N ILE A 268 15.93 4.00 -20.29
CA ILE A 268 16.29 5.11 -19.41
C ILE A 268 17.77 5.05 -19.03
N ASP A 269 18.51 6.11 -19.31
CA ASP A 269 19.96 6.22 -19.32
C ASP A 269 20.47 7.25 -18.27
N VAL A 270 21.60 6.97 -17.61
CA VAL A 270 22.18 7.82 -16.54
C VAL A 270 23.61 8.24 -16.87
N GLY A 271 23.79 9.52 -17.16
CA GLY A 271 25.12 10.12 -17.30
C GLY A 271 25.60 10.67 -15.96
N LEU A 272 26.82 10.32 -15.57
CA LEU A 272 27.43 10.78 -14.32
C LEU A 272 28.76 11.49 -14.60
N VAL A 273 29.01 12.56 -13.86
CA VAL A 273 30.28 13.32 -13.89
C VAL A 273 30.99 13.20 -12.55
N THR A 274 32.30 13.40 -12.55
CA THR A 274 33.05 13.53 -11.29
C THR A 274 32.77 14.88 -10.62
N ARG A 275 32.58 14.88 -9.31
CA ARG A 275 32.50 16.10 -8.49
C ARG A 275 33.89 16.72 -8.40
N SER A 276 33.96 18.01 -8.72
CA SER A 276 35.14 18.86 -8.51
C SER A 276 35.26 19.34 -7.07
#